data_AF-A0A932D336-F1
#
_entry.id   AF-A0A932D336-F1
#
_cell.length_a   1.000
_cell.length_b   1.000
_cell.length_c   1.000
_cell.angle_alpha   90.00
_cell.angle_beta   90.00
_cell.angle_gamma   90.00
#
_symmetry.space_group_name_H-M   'P 1'
#
loop_
_entity.id
_entity.type
_entity.pdbx_description
1 polymer ?
#
loop_
_entity_poly.entity_id
_entity_poly.type
_entity_poly.pdbx_seq_one_letter_code
_entity_poly.pdbx_strand_id
1 'polypeptide(L)'
;MTGKTPRPFDPDFERIVAESPSLRRDWAWNHQPGRHDGVHTFEGKLVWYTQPDHPHAGGGAHEQSFADFLRDGPWVSDVPKEILDEIREVVRQIVSLLSRPP
;
A
#
# COMPACT_ATOMS: atom_id res chain seq x y z
N MET A 1 22.58 -10.03 18.32
CA MET A 1 21.25 -10.04 17.67
C MET A 1 21.33 -9.07 16.51
N THR A 2 21.32 -9.59 15.28
CA THR A 2 21.65 -8.82 14.08
C THR A 2 20.53 -7.83 13.78
N GLY A 3 20.77 -6.55 14.09
CA GLY A 3 19.90 -5.46 13.68
C GLY A 3 19.89 -5.42 12.15
N LYS A 4 18.76 -5.78 11.54
CA LYS A 4 18.52 -5.57 10.11
C LYS A 4 18.73 -4.09 9.85
N THR A 5 19.77 -3.76 9.09
CA THR A 5 19.93 -2.44 8.47
C THR A 5 18.62 -2.09 7.75
N PRO A 6 18.00 -0.91 8.00
CA PRO A 6 16.87 -0.48 7.19
C PRO A 6 17.32 -0.46 5.72
N ARG A 7 16.52 -1.06 4.84
CA ARG A 7 16.81 -1.08 3.40
C ARG A 7 16.99 0.37 2.92
N PRO A 8 17.92 0.66 2.00
CA PRO A 8 18.08 2.00 1.46
C PRO A 8 16.76 2.46 0.86
N PHE A 9 16.37 3.70 1.20
CA PHE A 9 15.21 4.41 0.63
C PHE A 9 15.27 4.34 -0.90
N ASP A 10 14.12 4.17 -1.56
CA ASP A 10 14.01 4.33 -3.01
C ASP A 10 13.86 5.84 -3.32
N PRO A 11 14.93 6.53 -3.75
CA PRO A 11 14.92 7.98 -3.91
C PRO A 11 14.04 8.43 -5.08
N ASP A 12 13.78 7.56 -6.06
CA ASP A 12 12.92 7.88 -7.20
C ASP A 12 11.45 7.86 -6.81
N PHE A 13 11.04 6.94 -5.92
CA PHE A 13 9.69 6.92 -5.38
C PHE A 13 9.36 8.21 -4.60
N GLU A 14 10.24 8.63 -3.69
CA GLU A 14 10.00 9.83 -2.88
C GLU A 14 9.95 11.10 -3.73
N ARG A 15 10.77 11.20 -4.78
CA ARG A 15 10.69 12.29 -5.75
C ARG A 15 9.33 12.30 -6.47
N ILE A 16 8.92 11.15 -7.02
CA ILE A 16 7.65 11.03 -7.74
C ILE A 16 6.47 11.37 -6.82
N VAL A 17 6.50 10.94 -5.56
CA VAL A 17 5.47 11.26 -4.57
C VAL A 17 5.52 12.73 -4.15
N ALA A 18 6.69 13.33 -4.00
CA ALA A 18 6.82 14.76 -3.71
C ALA A 18 6.28 15.63 -4.86
N GLU A 19 6.50 15.20 -6.11
CA GLU A 19 6.00 15.84 -7.32
C GLU A 19 4.53 15.52 -7.60
N SER A 20 4.01 14.43 -7.02
CA SER A 20 2.61 13.98 -7.17
C SER A 20 2.09 13.43 -5.85
N PRO A 21 1.74 14.30 -4.88
CA PRO A 21 1.29 13.89 -3.55
C PRO A 21 0.00 13.07 -3.57
N SER A 22 -0.78 13.15 -4.66
CA SER A 22 -1.94 12.30 -4.93
C SER A 22 -1.60 10.80 -5.05
N LEU A 23 -0.33 10.44 -5.22
CA LEU A 23 0.14 9.06 -5.26
C LEU A 23 0.37 8.45 -3.88
N ARG A 24 0.43 9.27 -2.81
CA ARG A 24 0.28 8.81 -1.44
C ARG A 24 -1.20 8.73 -1.11
N ARG A 25 -1.74 7.53 -1.20
CA ARG A 25 -3.16 7.25 -0.94
C ARG A 25 -3.30 6.25 0.20
N ASP A 26 -4.35 6.46 0.97
CA ASP A 26 -4.86 5.55 1.98
C ASP A 26 -6.32 5.23 1.62
N TRP A 27 -6.66 3.96 1.72
CA TRP A 27 -8.02 3.45 1.57
C TRP A 27 -8.37 2.64 2.80
N ALA A 28 -9.57 2.84 3.31
CA ALA A 28 -10.14 2.05 4.39
C ALA A 28 -11.57 1.65 4.01
N TRP A 29 -11.99 0.44 4.37
CA TRP A 29 -13.31 -0.07 3.97
C TRP A 29 -14.06 -0.92 4.98
N ASN A 30 -13.43 -1.26 6.09
CA ASN A 30 -14.14 -1.88 7.20
C ASN A 30 -14.29 -0.84 8.30
N HIS A 31 -15.52 -0.35 8.49
CA HIS A 31 -15.86 0.57 9.58
C HIS A 31 -16.73 -0.12 10.64
N GLN A 32 -16.74 -1.46 10.65
CA GLN A 32 -17.44 -2.18 11.69
C GLN A 32 -16.75 -1.98 13.04
N PRO A 33 -17.52 -1.87 14.14
CA PRO A 33 -16.95 -1.87 15.47
C PRO A 33 -16.12 -3.13 15.67
N GLY A 34 -14.83 -2.97 15.96
CA GLY A 34 -13.89 -4.04 16.25
C GLY A 34 -12.85 -4.30 15.16
N ARG A 35 -13.00 -3.77 13.94
CA ARG A 35 -12.07 -4.06 12.83
C ARG A 35 -12.06 -2.95 11.77
N HIS A 36 -10.87 -2.42 11.54
CA HIS A 36 -10.54 -1.51 10.45
C HIS A 36 -9.56 -2.15 9.48
N ASP A 37 -10.03 -2.43 8.26
CA ASP A 37 -9.17 -2.90 7.17
C ASP A 37 -8.90 -1.75 6.21
N GLY A 38 -7.65 -1.69 5.74
CA GLY A 38 -7.24 -0.72 4.77
C GLY A 38 -5.94 -1.06 4.07
N VAL A 39 -5.55 -0.17 3.17
CA VAL A 39 -4.27 -0.23 2.46
C VAL A 39 -3.78 1.18 2.19
N HIS A 40 -2.47 1.38 2.25
CA HIS A 40 -1.86 2.61 1.76
C HIS A 40 -0.63 2.31 0.91
N THR A 41 -0.26 3.26 0.07
CA THR A 41 0.97 3.21 -0.74
C THR A 41 2.18 3.64 0.10
N PHE A 42 3.27 2.86 0.08
CA PHE A 42 4.53 3.19 0.75
C PHE A 42 5.72 2.57 0.01
N GLU A 43 6.75 3.35 -0.30
CA GLU A 43 8.02 2.89 -0.92
C GLU A 43 7.86 1.86 -2.05
N GLY A 44 7.03 2.15 -3.06
CA GLY A 44 6.82 1.24 -4.19
C GLY A 44 5.96 -0.01 -3.87
N LYS A 45 5.26 0.01 -2.74
CA LYS A 45 4.45 -1.12 -2.24
C LYS A 45 3.08 -0.66 -1.78
N LEU A 46 2.18 -1.63 -1.68
CA LEU A 46 0.94 -1.55 -0.92
C LEU A 46 1.19 -2.14 0.47
N VAL A 47 0.79 -1.41 1.50
CA VAL A 47 0.82 -1.85 2.89
C VAL A 47 -0.61 -2.12 3.31
N TRP A 48 -0.99 -3.39 3.29
CA TRP A 48 -2.30 -3.87 3.73
C TRP A 48 -2.31 -3.94 5.24
N TYR A 49 -3.30 -3.35 5.90
CA TYR A 49 -3.41 -3.34 7.34
C TYR A 49 -4.78 -3.78 7.81
N THR A 50 -4.78 -4.46 8.96
CA THR A 50 -5.97 -4.69 9.79
C THR A 50 -5.68 -4.16 11.17
N GLN A 51 -6.41 -3.12 11.56
CA GLN A 51 -6.36 -2.52 12.88
C GLN A 51 -7.61 -2.93 13.68
N PRO A 52 -7.46 -3.72 14.75
CA PRO A 52 -8.56 -4.01 15.65
C PRO A 52 -8.81 -2.83 16.60
N ASP A 53 -10.06 -2.60 16.99
CA ASP A 53 -10.44 -1.50 17.92
C ASP A 53 -9.89 -1.73 19.34
N HIS A 54 -9.54 -2.97 19.67
CA HIS A 54 -8.99 -3.30 20.97
C HIS A 54 -7.47 -3.03 20.98
N PRO A 55 -6.96 -2.17 21.88
CA PRO A 55 -5.53 -1.81 21.93
C PRO A 55 -4.59 -2.98 22.29
N HIS A 56 -5.14 -4.14 22.69
CA HIS A 56 -4.41 -5.37 23.00
C HIS A 56 -4.60 -6.47 21.95
N ALA A 57 -5.46 -6.24 20.95
CA ALA A 57 -5.58 -7.16 19.84
C ALA A 57 -4.42 -6.88 18.86
N GLY A 58 -3.65 -7.92 18.55
CA GLY A 58 -2.57 -7.81 17.57
C GLY A 58 -3.16 -7.53 16.19
N GLY A 59 -2.99 -6.31 15.68
CA GLY A 59 -3.21 -6.01 14.28
C GLY A 59 -2.18 -6.69 13.38
N GLY A 60 -2.44 -6.68 12.08
CA GLY A 60 -1.54 -7.21 11.06
C GLY A 60 -1.22 -6.16 10.02
N ALA A 61 0.02 -6.15 9.53
CA ALA A 61 0.40 -5.39 8.36
C ALA A 61 1.22 -6.27 7.40
N HIS A 62 0.89 -6.22 6.12
CA HIS A 62 1.54 -6.99 5.07
C HIS A 62 1.93 -6.09 3.90
N GLU A 63 3.19 -6.17 3.50
CA GLU A 63 3.73 -5.43 2.36
C GLU A 63 3.61 -6.26 1.08
N GLN A 64 2.93 -5.74 0.06
CA GLN A 64 2.85 -6.31 -1.28
C GLN A 64 3.48 -5.34 -2.29
N SER A 65 4.37 -5.81 -3.15
CA SER A 65 4.92 -4.94 -4.20
C SER A 65 3.86 -4.57 -5.24
N PHE A 66 4.01 -3.41 -5.89
CA PHE A 66 3.13 -3.04 -7.00
C PHE A 66 3.12 -4.06 -8.14
N ALA A 67 4.27 -4.66 -8.44
CA ALA A 67 4.38 -5.68 -9.47
C ALA A 67 3.60 -6.96 -9.09
N ASP A 68 3.72 -7.42 -7.85
CA ASP A 68 2.98 -8.58 -7.36
C ASP A 68 1.47 -8.29 -7.33
N PHE A 69 1.07 -7.10 -6.92
CA PHE A 69 -0.34 -6.70 -6.94
C PHE A 69 -0.93 -6.67 -8.37
N LEU A 70 -0.18 -6.17 -9.35
CA LEU A 70 -0.64 -6.14 -10.74
C LEU A 70 -0.68 -7.55 -11.36
N ARG A 71 0.18 -8.47 -10.92
CA ARG A 71 0.23 -9.86 -11.40
C ARG A 71 -0.84 -10.73 -10.76
N ASP A 72 -0.91 -10.72 -9.43
CA ASP A 72 -1.64 -11.71 -8.63
C ASP A 72 -2.92 -11.12 -7.99
N GLY A 73 -3.09 -9.80 -8.00
CA GLY A 73 -4.20 -9.12 -7.33
C GLY A 73 -3.94 -8.87 -5.83
N PRO A 74 -4.96 -8.43 -5.07
CA PRO A 74 -4.81 -8.14 -3.64
C PRO A 74 -4.56 -9.42 -2.84
N TRP A 75 -3.77 -9.33 -1.77
CA TRP A 75 -3.59 -10.44 -0.81
C TRP A 75 -4.78 -10.64 0.13
N VAL A 76 -5.65 -9.65 0.23
CA VAL A 76 -6.87 -9.70 1.04
C VAL A 76 -8.08 -9.88 0.13
N SER A 77 -9.01 -10.73 0.55
CA SER A 77 -10.16 -11.15 -0.26
C SER A 77 -11.37 -10.21 -0.18
N ASP A 78 -11.46 -9.38 0.85
CA ASP A 78 -12.67 -8.60 1.18
C ASP A 78 -12.54 -7.11 0.81
N VAL A 79 -11.75 -6.78 -0.22
CA VAL A 79 -11.63 -5.39 -0.71
C VAL A 79 -12.87 -5.05 -1.54
N PRO A 80 -13.61 -3.97 -1.23
CA PRO A 80 -14.68 -3.50 -2.09
C PRO A 80 -14.18 -3.22 -3.49
N LYS A 81 -15.03 -3.53 -4.47
CA LYS A 81 -14.67 -3.46 -5.88
C LYS A 81 -14.20 -2.05 -6.27
N GLU A 82 -14.88 -1.02 -5.76
CA GLU A 82 -14.61 0.38 -6.06
C GLU A 82 -13.21 0.79 -5.59
N ILE A 83 -12.84 0.36 -4.38
CA ILE A 83 -11.52 0.60 -3.82
C ILE A 83 -10.45 -0.19 -4.56
N LEU A 84 -10.74 -1.45 -4.90
CA LEU A 84 -9.81 -2.28 -5.66
C LEU A 84 -9.52 -1.70 -7.05
N ASP A 85 -10.54 -1.16 -7.72
CA ASP A 85 -10.39 -0.49 -9.01
C ASP A 85 -9.54 0.78 -8.88
N GLU A 86 -9.76 1.58 -7.83
CA GLU A 86 -8.97 2.79 -7.58
C GLU A 86 -7.50 2.47 -7.26
N ILE A 87 -7.23 1.46 -6.43
CA ILE A 87 -5.87 1.00 -6.13
C ILE A 87 -5.16 0.57 -7.43
N ARG A 88 -5.84 -0.17 -8.31
CA ARG A 88 -5.29 -0.58 -9.61
C ARG A 88 -4.92 0.61 -10.48
N GLU A 89 -5.77 1.63 -10.51
CA GLU A 89 -5.49 2.84 -11.28
C GLU A 89 -4.25 3.56 -10.75
N VAL A 90 -4.20 3.81 -9.43
CA VAL A 90 -3.06 4.49 -8.79
C VAL A 90 -1.77 3.70 -8.98
N VAL A 91 -1.78 2.39 -8.74
CA VAL A 91 -0.59 1.53 -8.90
C VAL A 91 -0.08 1.56 -10.34
N ARG A 92 -0.97 1.52 -11.34
CA ARG A 92 -0.56 1.62 -12.76
C ARG A 92 0.07 2.97 -13.07
N GLN A 93 -0.48 4.07 -12.54
CA GLN A 93 0.09 5.40 -12.71
C GLN A 93 1.50 5.47 -12.09
N ILE A 94 1.68 4.97 -10.87
CA ILE A 94 2.98 4.96 -10.20
C ILE A 94 4.01 4.14 -10.98
N VAL A 95 3.66 2.91 -11.38
CA VAL A 95 4.55 2.04 -12.15
C VAL A 95 4.91 2.68 -13.50
N SER A 96 3.95 3.34 -14.16
CA SER A 96 4.21 4.06 -15.40
C SER A 96 5.16 5.24 -15.20
N LEU A 97 5.12 5.94 -14.07
CA LEU A 97 6.01 7.06 -13.78
C LEU A 97 7.43 6.57 -13.43
N LEU A 98 7.54 5.49 -12.64
CA LEU A 98 8.81 4.87 -12.29
C LEU A 98 9.54 4.25 -13.49
N SER A 99 8.79 3.81 -14.51
CA SER A 99 9.36 3.19 -15.71
C SER A 99 9.79 4.19 -16.79
N ARG A 100 9.54 5.49 -16.61
CA ARG A 100 9.99 6.52 -17.56
C ARG A 100 11.46 6.85 -17.29
N PRO A 101 12.35 6.79 -18.31
CA PRO A 101 13.69 7.33 -18.15
C PRO A 101 13.62 8.84 -17.85
N PRO A 102 14.58 9.38 -17.08
CA PRO A 102 14.65 10.80 -16.75
C PRO A 102 14.81 11.70 -17.99
#